data_AF-A0A962D4Y0-F1
#
_entry.id   AF-A0A962D4Y0-F1
#
_cell.length_a   1.000
_cell.length_b   1.000
_cell.length_c   1.000
_cell.angle_alpha   90.00
_cell.angle_beta   90.00
_cell.angle_gamma   90.00
#
_symmetry.space_group_name_H-M   'P 1'
#
loop_
_entity.id
_entity.type
_entity.pdbx_description
1 polymer ?
#
loop_
_entity_poly.entity_id
_entity_poly.type
_entity_poly.pdbx_seq_one_letter_code
_entity_poly.pdbx_strand_id
1 'polypeptide(L)'
;TWVNGNSGLSGVVSSANSLVGSRADDSLTNQVLVLTNGNYVVANRNWDNGAIGVDAGAVTWASGSSGISGVISPANSLVGVKNGDQVGRSLTLLTNGNYVVCSPLWDRDGAADAGAATWAKGNSGLTGAVSLANSLIGSSAQDQVCSFAVALSNGHYVVASPDWNNGSASAAGAATWGNGEFGTSGEVSIGNSFVGVSNDEHTGAFVSALTNGNYVVTSPDWDNGAVANAGAATLLNGNGPATGSVSPAISLVGSTAQDRVGQSLPQASVVALANGHYVVLSERWDNGATADAGAVTWGSGVSGVTGTISPANSLVGTSSGDRIGSSGVVALTNGNYVVTSGSWDNGAVVNAGAATWGNGSAGSAGPVSIANSPVGSSSDDAVGSGGVLALTNGHYVVLSAAWDNGALDRAGAVTWGNGSTGITGVVSPANSLVGSSTDDQLGAFRKVALANGNYVIGNPVWDNGALSNAGAATWGNGSGGTVGALSAANSLVGSSADDLIGNALTAFADGSYATYNGTWDNGGMLNAGAATLGLGGQPLTGPVTPSNSVIGGVTGSSGTIDYDPARLRLAVGRPGANIVSLLTVDLPDALFGDGFE
;
A
#
# COMPACT_ATOMS: atom_id res chain seq x y z
N THR A 1 -10.20 17.07 24.92
CA THR A 1 -9.59 18.19 25.66
C THR A 1 -8.21 18.47 25.10
N TRP A 2 -7.82 19.74 24.98
CA TRP A 2 -6.49 20.12 24.48
C TRP A 2 -5.52 20.39 25.64
N VAL A 3 -4.25 20.02 25.46
CA VAL A 3 -3.18 20.22 26.46
C VAL A 3 -1.91 20.68 25.72
N ASN A 4 -1.25 21.72 26.23
CA ASN A 4 -0.18 22.44 25.52
C ASN A 4 1.23 21.81 25.63
N GLY A 5 1.35 20.57 26.10
CA GLY A 5 2.61 19.84 26.28
C GLY A 5 3.56 20.37 27.37
N ASN A 6 3.48 21.65 27.71
CA ASN A 6 4.35 22.33 28.68
C ASN A 6 3.77 22.40 30.09
N SER A 7 2.46 22.21 30.22
CA SER A 7 1.74 22.20 31.49
C SER A 7 0.70 21.08 31.48
N GLY A 8 0.69 20.27 32.54
CA GLY A 8 -0.34 19.25 32.73
C GLY A 8 -1.71 19.90 32.99
N LEU A 9 -2.79 19.22 32.60
CA LEU A 9 -4.15 19.62 32.91
C LEU A 9 -4.66 18.81 34.10
N SER A 10 -5.31 19.46 35.07
CA SER A 10 -6.03 18.78 36.17
C SER A 10 -7.39 19.43 36.39
N GLY A 11 -8.38 18.66 36.85
CA GLY A 11 -9.75 19.11 37.09
C GLY A 11 -10.80 18.29 36.34
N VAL A 12 -12.06 18.72 36.45
CA VAL A 12 -13.21 18.05 35.81
C VAL A 12 -13.30 18.47 34.34
N VAL A 13 -13.53 17.50 33.44
CA VAL A 13 -13.82 17.76 32.03
C VAL A 13 -15.16 18.50 31.93
N SER A 14 -15.16 19.69 31.34
CA SER A 14 -16.36 20.52 31.15
C SER A 14 -16.25 21.39 29.91
N SER A 15 -17.34 22.05 29.51
CA SER A 15 -17.33 23.03 28.41
C SER A 15 -16.38 24.22 28.64
N ALA A 16 -15.92 24.45 29.87
CA ALA A 16 -14.96 25.52 30.16
C ALA A 16 -13.51 25.19 29.75
N ASN A 17 -13.16 23.91 29.64
CA ASN A 17 -11.79 23.47 29.32
C ASN A 17 -11.71 22.45 28.18
N SER A 18 -12.86 21.96 27.71
CA SER A 18 -12.95 20.89 26.73
C SER A 18 -14.06 21.20 25.73
N LEU A 19 -13.89 20.71 24.51
CA LEU A 19 -15.00 20.56 23.58
C LEU A 19 -15.88 19.42 24.10
N VAL A 20 -17.17 19.69 24.32
CA VAL A 20 -18.11 18.72 24.87
C VAL A 20 -19.37 18.64 24.02
N GLY A 21 -20.02 17.49 24.05
CA GLY A 21 -21.35 17.29 23.49
C GLY A 21 -22.42 18.14 24.19
N SER A 22 -23.60 18.17 23.60
CA SER A 22 -24.78 18.84 24.15
C SER A 22 -25.66 17.90 24.98
N ARG A 23 -25.45 16.58 24.89
CA ARG A 23 -26.28 15.52 25.50
C ARG A 23 -25.46 14.34 26.03
N ALA A 24 -26.13 13.48 26.80
CA ALA A 24 -25.61 12.15 27.14
C ALA A 24 -25.54 11.30 25.86
N ASP A 25 -24.60 10.36 25.79
CA ASP A 25 -24.36 9.48 24.64
C ASP A 25 -23.82 10.14 23.36
N ASP A 26 -23.46 11.43 23.42
CA ASP A 26 -22.59 12.12 22.44
C ASP A 26 -21.17 11.52 22.47
N SER A 27 -21.05 10.28 22.00
CA SER A 27 -19.84 9.50 22.03
C SER A 27 -18.87 10.05 20.98
N LEU A 28 -17.80 10.70 21.45
CA LEU A 28 -16.68 11.12 20.61
C LEU A 28 -16.01 9.87 19.99
N THR A 29 -16.46 9.45 18.81
CA THR A 29 -15.82 8.35 18.09
C THR A 29 -14.54 8.86 17.41
N ASN A 30 -13.39 8.73 18.10
CA ASN A 30 -11.98 8.61 17.66
C ASN A 30 -11.45 9.27 16.35
N GLN A 31 -12.10 10.27 15.73
CA GLN A 31 -11.53 10.98 14.57
C GLN A 31 -11.00 12.36 14.97
N VAL A 32 -9.76 12.38 15.47
CA VAL A 32 -8.94 13.60 15.51
C VAL A 32 -7.98 13.55 14.33
N LEU A 33 -8.17 14.44 13.37
CA LEU A 33 -7.27 14.63 12.23
C LEU A 33 -6.28 15.74 12.55
N VAL A 34 -4.99 15.42 12.63
CA VAL A 34 -3.92 16.41 12.73
C VAL A 34 -3.61 16.97 11.35
N LEU A 35 -3.63 18.29 11.21
CA LEU A 35 -3.35 19.00 9.97
C LEU A 35 -1.84 19.30 9.84
N THR A 36 -1.36 19.48 8.62
CA THR A 36 0.07 19.74 8.33
C THR A 36 0.60 21.04 8.94
N ASN A 37 -0.29 21.99 9.26
CA ASN A 37 0.05 23.25 9.91
C ASN A 37 0.05 23.18 11.45
N GLY A 38 -0.10 21.98 12.03
CA GLY A 38 -0.13 21.74 13.47
C GLY A 38 -1.50 21.98 14.13
N ASN A 39 -2.50 22.47 13.40
CA ASN A 39 -3.89 22.51 13.87
C ASN A 39 -4.54 21.12 13.80
N TYR A 40 -5.75 20.97 14.31
CA TYR A 40 -6.45 19.69 14.29
C TYR A 40 -7.96 19.85 14.08
N VAL A 41 -8.59 18.80 13.59
CA VAL A 41 -10.03 18.73 13.36
C VAL A 41 -10.58 17.57 14.18
N VAL A 42 -11.66 17.82 14.91
CA VAL A 42 -12.38 16.81 15.68
C VAL A 42 -13.69 16.53 14.98
N ALA A 43 -13.88 15.31 14.49
CA ALA A 43 -15.15 14.83 13.97
C ALA A 43 -15.86 13.98 15.03
N ASN A 44 -17.13 14.29 15.25
CA ASN A 44 -18.03 13.52 16.07
C ASN A 44 -19.32 13.26 15.29
N ARG A 45 -19.34 12.16 14.54
CA ARG A 45 -20.49 11.76 13.72
C ARG A 45 -21.73 11.38 14.55
N ASN A 46 -21.56 11.01 15.81
CA ASN A 46 -22.66 10.63 16.72
C ASN A 46 -23.04 11.78 17.66
N TRP A 47 -22.73 13.02 17.28
CA TRP A 47 -23.13 14.17 18.08
C TRP A 47 -24.61 14.47 17.89
N ASP A 48 -25.33 14.63 18.99
CA ASP A 48 -26.74 15.03 18.99
C ASP A 48 -26.89 16.56 18.96
N ASN A 49 -27.68 17.05 18.01
CA ASN A 49 -28.06 18.45 17.90
C ASN A 49 -29.34 18.75 18.70
N GLY A 50 -29.21 18.77 20.03
CA GLY A 50 -30.36 19.00 20.92
C GLY A 50 -31.45 17.93 20.76
N ALA A 51 -32.73 18.29 20.94
CA ALA A 51 -33.85 17.34 20.94
C ALA A 51 -34.33 16.87 19.56
N ILE A 52 -33.75 17.40 18.48
CA ILE A 52 -34.30 17.30 17.12
C ILE A 52 -33.38 16.57 16.13
N GLY A 53 -32.14 16.23 16.52
CA GLY A 53 -31.17 15.56 15.66
C GLY A 53 -30.32 14.57 16.44
N VAL A 54 -30.79 13.34 16.59
CA VAL A 54 -29.99 12.21 17.10
C VAL A 54 -28.96 11.83 16.05
N ASP A 55 -27.69 11.70 16.43
CA ASP A 55 -26.58 11.42 15.51
C ASP A 55 -26.52 12.41 14.32
N ALA A 56 -26.82 13.68 14.56
CA ALA A 56 -26.72 14.74 13.54
C ALA A 56 -25.26 14.91 13.05
N GLY A 57 -24.32 14.69 13.95
CA GLY A 57 -22.89 14.77 13.70
C GLY A 57 -22.37 16.21 13.63
N ALA A 58 -21.09 16.35 13.93
CA ALA A 58 -20.39 17.63 13.95
C ALA A 58 -18.91 17.50 13.63
N VAL A 59 -18.36 18.51 12.95
CA VAL A 59 -16.92 18.66 12.70
C VAL A 59 -16.46 20.01 13.20
N THR A 60 -15.44 19.98 14.07
CA THR A 60 -14.93 21.17 14.76
C THR A 60 -13.45 21.35 14.46
N TRP A 61 -13.08 22.47 13.87
CA TRP A 61 -11.67 22.86 13.74
C TRP A 61 -11.16 23.46 15.04
N ALA A 62 -9.90 23.20 15.36
CA ALA A 62 -9.25 23.74 16.54
C ALA A 62 -7.80 24.12 16.25
N SER A 63 -7.37 25.22 16.87
CA SER A 63 -5.98 25.65 16.78
C SER A 63 -5.07 24.71 17.58
N GLY A 64 -3.93 24.34 17.01
CA GLY A 64 -2.92 23.55 17.71
C GLY A 64 -2.28 24.27 18.89
N SER A 65 -2.32 25.61 18.90
CA SER A 65 -1.65 26.44 19.90
C SER A 65 -2.55 26.90 21.05
N SER A 66 -3.86 26.99 20.83
CA SER A 66 -4.84 27.42 21.84
C SER A 66 -5.95 26.40 22.12
N GLY A 67 -6.07 25.36 21.30
CA GLY A 67 -7.16 24.38 21.37
C GLY A 67 -8.53 24.98 21.08
N ILE A 68 -9.58 24.24 21.45
CA ILE A 68 -10.96 24.71 21.48
C ILE A 68 -11.69 24.13 22.70
N SER A 69 -12.62 24.91 23.26
CA SER A 69 -13.51 24.49 24.34
C SER A 69 -14.91 25.07 24.12
N GLY A 70 -15.89 24.49 24.80
CA GLY A 70 -17.29 24.87 24.69
C GLY A 70 -18.18 23.69 24.33
N VAL A 71 -19.49 23.94 24.30
CA VAL A 71 -20.47 22.98 23.79
C VAL A 71 -20.44 23.05 22.26
N ILE A 72 -20.45 21.90 21.59
CA ILE A 72 -20.58 21.82 20.12
C ILE A 72 -21.90 22.48 19.69
N SER A 73 -21.85 23.28 18.63
CA SER A 73 -23.00 24.00 18.08
C SER A 73 -22.71 24.48 16.65
N PRO A 74 -23.72 24.95 15.88
CA PRO A 74 -23.47 25.60 14.59
C PRO A 74 -22.56 26.85 14.66
N ALA A 75 -22.33 27.43 15.84
CA ALA A 75 -21.49 28.63 15.99
C ALA A 75 -19.98 28.33 15.99
N ASN A 76 -19.59 27.11 16.32
CA ASN A 76 -18.18 26.68 16.42
C ASN A 76 -17.88 25.42 15.61
N SER A 77 -18.90 24.77 15.04
CA SER A 77 -18.77 23.51 14.31
C SER A 77 -19.60 23.53 13.03
N LEU A 78 -19.16 22.75 12.04
CA LEU A 78 -20.02 22.31 10.94
C LEU A 78 -20.92 21.20 11.47
N VAL A 79 -22.23 21.29 11.31
CA VAL A 79 -23.17 20.33 11.93
C VAL A 79 -24.27 19.85 10.99
N GLY A 80 -24.79 18.66 11.29
CA GLY A 80 -26.08 18.20 10.79
C GLY A 80 -27.24 18.88 11.52
N VAL A 81 -28.43 18.81 10.92
CA VAL A 81 -29.68 19.38 11.47
C VAL A 81 -30.81 18.37 11.56
N LYS A 82 -30.62 17.15 11.05
CA LYS A 82 -31.61 16.05 11.10
C LYS A 82 -31.04 14.82 11.82
N ASN A 83 -31.93 13.89 12.12
CA ASN A 83 -31.56 12.60 12.70
C ASN A 83 -30.78 11.79 11.67
N GLY A 84 -29.62 11.25 12.08
CA GLY A 84 -28.83 10.35 11.23
C GLY A 84 -27.95 11.03 10.19
N ASP A 85 -27.93 12.37 10.12
CA ASP A 85 -27.07 13.12 9.18
C ASP A 85 -25.60 12.70 9.27
N GLN A 86 -25.14 12.31 10.47
CA GLN A 86 -23.81 11.82 10.77
C GLN A 86 -22.68 12.66 10.14
N VAL A 87 -22.79 13.98 10.20
CA VAL A 87 -21.81 14.90 9.62
C VAL A 87 -20.41 14.61 10.17
N GLY A 88 -19.44 14.45 9.25
CA GLY A 88 -18.07 14.06 9.60
C GLY A 88 -17.85 12.57 9.74
N ARG A 89 -18.52 11.76 8.92
CA ARG A 89 -18.31 10.31 8.90
C ARG A 89 -16.89 9.92 8.46
N SER A 90 -16.29 10.70 7.55
CA SER A 90 -14.87 10.63 7.24
C SER A 90 -14.29 12.01 6.92
N LEU A 91 -12.98 12.15 7.12
CA LEU A 91 -12.22 13.35 6.82
C LEU A 91 -11.08 13.02 5.85
N THR A 92 -10.91 13.83 4.81
CA THR A 92 -9.77 13.73 3.89
C THR A 92 -8.88 14.96 4.03
N LEU A 93 -7.63 14.77 4.47
CA LEU A 93 -6.61 15.81 4.48
C LEU A 93 -6.09 16.03 3.05
N LEU A 94 -6.11 17.27 2.59
CA LEU A 94 -5.57 17.67 1.30
C LEU A 94 -4.08 17.99 1.42
N THR A 95 -3.34 17.82 0.32
CA THR A 95 -1.88 18.06 0.30
C THR A 95 -1.52 19.54 0.53
N ASN A 96 -2.45 20.46 0.30
CA ASN A 96 -2.30 21.89 0.61
C ASN A 96 -2.65 22.26 2.07
N GLY A 97 -2.99 21.28 2.92
CA GLY A 97 -3.32 21.48 4.34
C GLY A 97 -4.78 21.82 4.63
N ASN A 98 -5.64 21.96 3.62
CA ASN A 98 -7.10 22.03 3.79
C ASN A 98 -7.70 20.63 3.96
N TYR A 99 -9.01 20.53 4.18
CA TYR A 99 -9.66 19.23 4.37
C TYR A 99 -11.07 19.18 3.80
N VAL A 100 -11.53 17.96 3.52
CA VAL A 100 -12.89 17.67 3.06
C VAL A 100 -13.59 16.82 4.11
N VAL A 101 -14.83 17.17 4.40
CA VAL A 101 -15.74 16.46 5.30
C VAL A 101 -16.74 15.68 4.44
N CYS A 102 -16.69 14.36 4.51
CA CYS A 102 -17.67 13.50 3.86
C CYS A 102 -18.78 13.10 4.85
N SER A 103 -20.02 13.31 4.42
CA SER A 103 -21.23 13.03 5.19
C SER A 103 -22.26 12.36 4.28
N PRO A 104 -22.04 11.10 3.85
CA PRO A 104 -22.89 10.43 2.87
C PRO A 104 -24.32 10.16 3.37
N LEU A 105 -24.55 10.18 4.68
CA LEU A 105 -25.87 9.98 5.29
C LEU A 105 -26.60 11.30 5.59
N TRP A 106 -26.08 12.43 5.08
CA TRP A 106 -26.72 13.72 5.28
C TRP A 106 -28.05 13.81 4.52
N ASP A 107 -29.10 14.27 5.21
CA ASP A 107 -30.46 14.34 4.70
C ASP A 107 -30.80 15.72 4.12
N ARG A 108 -31.13 15.74 2.82
CA ARG A 108 -31.77 16.89 2.19
C ARG A 108 -33.27 16.90 2.46
N ASP A 109 -33.91 18.06 2.43
CA ASP A 109 -35.38 18.13 2.51
C ASP A 109 -36.02 17.34 1.36
N GLY A 110 -36.76 16.28 1.71
CA GLY A 110 -37.41 15.38 0.76
C GLY A 110 -36.52 14.27 0.17
N ALA A 111 -35.24 14.18 0.57
CA ALA A 111 -34.30 13.16 0.10
C ALA A 111 -33.40 12.69 1.23
N ALA A 112 -33.73 11.52 1.79
CA ALA A 112 -32.93 10.87 2.84
C ALA A 112 -31.62 10.32 2.27
N ASP A 113 -30.53 10.43 3.02
CA ASP A 113 -29.18 9.99 2.62
C ASP A 113 -28.75 10.55 1.26
N ALA A 114 -29.12 11.80 0.97
CA ALA A 114 -28.65 12.51 -0.24
C ALA A 114 -27.12 12.69 -0.21
N GLY A 115 -26.57 12.84 1.00
CA GLY A 115 -25.15 12.99 1.25
C GLY A 115 -24.60 14.37 0.94
N ALA A 116 -23.42 14.65 1.50
CA ALA A 116 -22.73 15.92 1.35
C ALA A 116 -21.20 15.79 1.42
N ALA A 117 -20.51 16.56 0.58
CA ALA A 117 -19.09 16.86 0.69
C ALA A 117 -18.89 18.34 1.03
N THR A 118 -18.24 18.63 2.15
CA THR A 118 -17.96 20.00 2.58
C THR A 118 -16.46 20.26 2.64
N TRP A 119 -15.97 21.18 1.84
CA TRP A 119 -14.58 21.62 1.92
C TRP A 119 -14.41 22.68 3.01
N ALA A 120 -13.30 22.63 3.74
CA ALA A 120 -13.00 23.60 4.79
C ALA A 120 -11.50 23.94 4.83
N LYS A 121 -11.21 25.18 5.24
CA LYS A 121 -9.86 25.70 5.34
C LYS A 121 -9.13 25.10 6.54
N GLY A 122 -7.88 24.69 6.35
CA GLY A 122 -7.06 24.14 7.45
C GLY A 122 -6.63 25.16 8.51
N ASN A 123 -6.81 26.45 8.26
CA ASN A 123 -6.42 27.53 9.17
C ASN A 123 -7.59 28.17 9.94
N SER A 124 -8.84 27.90 9.56
CA SER A 124 -10.02 28.50 10.20
C SER A 124 -11.21 27.57 10.32
N GLY A 125 -11.17 26.41 9.65
CA GLY A 125 -12.32 25.51 9.53
C GLY A 125 -13.50 26.14 8.80
N LEU A 126 -14.68 25.55 9.05
CA LEU A 126 -15.99 26.02 8.62
C LEU A 126 -16.99 25.74 9.75
N THR A 127 -17.97 26.63 9.93
CA THR A 127 -19.03 26.51 10.94
C THR A 127 -20.41 26.69 10.30
N GLY A 128 -21.45 26.21 10.96
CA GLY A 128 -22.84 26.32 10.52
C GLY A 128 -23.44 24.97 10.12
N ALA A 129 -24.67 24.99 9.63
CA ALA A 129 -25.31 23.78 9.10
C ALA A 129 -24.76 23.43 7.71
N VAL A 130 -24.68 22.13 7.41
CA VAL A 130 -24.47 21.64 6.04
C VAL A 130 -25.62 22.14 5.13
N SER A 131 -25.29 22.66 3.96
CA SER A 131 -26.26 23.22 3.02
C SER A 131 -25.72 23.27 1.59
N LEU A 132 -26.61 23.52 0.64
CA LEU A 132 -26.29 23.72 -0.79
C LEU A 132 -25.33 24.90 -1.03
N ALA A 133 -25.27 25.87 -0.11
CA ALA A 133 -24.41 27.04 -0.22
C ALA A 133 -22.95 26.79 0.16
N ASN A 134 -22.68 25.76 0.97
CA ASN A 134 -21.34 25.47 1.48
C ASN A 134 -20.84 24.06 1.16
N SER A 135 -21.71 23.20 0.62
CA SER A 135 -21.42 21.79 0.38
C SER A 135 -21.87 21.37 -1.01
N LEU A 136 -21.17 20.39 -1.57
CA LEU A 136 -21.63 19.64 -2.73
C LEU A 136 -22.56 18.53 -2.22
N ILE A 137 -23.82 18.49 -2.67
CA ILE A 137 -24.85 17.61 -2.12
C ILE A 137 -25.56 16.78 -3.20
N GLY A 138 -26.23 15.71 -2.77
CA GLY A 138 -27.15 14.94 -3.61
C GLY A 138 -28.47 15.68 -3.89
N SER A 139 -29.17 15.23 -4.92
CA SER A 139 -30.50 15.72 -5.29
C SER A 139 -31.60 14.70 -5.00
N SER A 140 -31.25 13.41 -4.91
CA SER A 140 -32.17 12.29 -4.70
C SER A 140 -31.86 11.53 -3.41
N ALA A 141 -32.83 10.74 -2.94
CA ALA A 141 -32.61 9.86 -1.81
C ALA A 141 -31.58 8.78 -2.17
N GLN A 142 -30.73 8.41 -1.21
CA GLN A 142 -29.66 7.41 -1.36
C GLN A 142 -28.56 7.77 -2.37
N ASP A 143 -28.47 9.03 -2.82
CA ASP A 143 -27.34 9.47 -3.65
C ASP A 143 -25.99 9.29 -2.91
N GLN A 144 -26.02 9.34 -1.58
CA GLN A 144 -24.88 9.14 -0.70
C GLN A 144 -23.64 9.92 -1.13
N VAL A 145 -23.81 11.18 -1.53
CA VAL A 145 -22.71 12.01 -2.02
C VAL A 145 -21.57 12.06 -1.00
N CYS A 146 -20.34 11.87 -1.49
CA CYS A 146 -19.14 11.70 -0.66
C CYS A 146 -19.13 10.39 0.14
N SER A 147 -19.43 9.25 -0.49
CA SER A 147 -19.12 7.93 0.10
C SER A 147 -17.64 7.88 0.50
N PHE A 148 -16.77 8.48 -0.32
CA PHE A 148 -15.39 8.82 0.03
C PHE A 148 -14.86 10.00 -0.81
N ALA A 149 -13.73 10.58 -0.38
CA ALA A 149 -13.01 11.60 -1.13
C ALA A 149 -11.51 11.30 -1.20
N VAL A 150 -10.90 11.59 -2.35
CA VAL A 150 -9.48 11.35 -2.63
C VAL A 150 -8.77 12.68 -2.81
N ALA A 151 -7.71 12.90 -2.02
CA ALA A 151 -6.82 14.05 -2.21
C ALA A 151 -5.92 13.82 -3.43
N LEU A 152 -5.79 14.84 -4.27
CA LEU A 152 -4.87 14.84 -5.40
C LEU A 152 -3.53 15.46 -5.01
N SER A 153 -2.46 15.04 -5.68
CA SER A 153 -1.10 15.52 -5.40
C SER A 153 -0.92 17.03 -5.64
N ASN A 154 -1.75 17.63 -6.51
CA ASN A 154 -1.77 19.07 -6.81
C ASN A 154 -2.60 19.92 -5.82
N GLY A 155 -3.14 19.34 -4.73
CA GLY A 155 -3.89 20.06 -3.70
C GLY A 155 -5.39 20.09 -3.91
N HIS A 156 -5.89 19.63 -5.06
CA HIS A 156 -7.31 19.43 -5.32
C HIS A 156 -7.81 18.09 -4.77
N TYR A 157 -9.09 17.78 -4.99
CA TYR A 157 -9.69 16.53 -4.52
C TYR A 157 -10.75 16.01 -5.48
N VAL A 158 -11.15 14.76 -5.30
CA VAL A 158 -12.27 14.14 -6.01
C VAL A 158 -13.25 13.59 -4.98
N VAL A 159 -14.53 13.88 -5.17
CA VAL A 159 -15.65 13.33 -4.39
C VAL A 159 -16.23 12.17 -5.19
N ALA A 160 -16.21 10.97 -4.61
CA ALA A 160 -16.79 9.78 -5.21
C ALA A 160 -18.17 9.50 -4.59
N SER A 161 -19.16 9.32 -5.45
CA SER A 161 -20.57 9.10 -5.09
C SER A 161 -21.13 7.97 -5.98
N PRO A 162 -20.70 6.72 -5.77
CA PRO A 162 -21.08 5.60 -6.64
C PRO A 162 -22.59 5.31 -6.65
N ASP A 163 -23.33 5.68 -5.62
CA ASP A 163 -24.78 5.45 -5.54
C ASP A 163 -25.60 6.62 -6.10
N TRP A 164 -24.95 7.66 -6.62
CA TRP A 164 -25.61 8.85 -7.15
C TRP A 164 -26.56 8.53 -8.30
N ASN A 165 -27.77 9.07 -8.22
CA ASN A 165 -28.81 8.96 -9.23
C ASN A 165 -28.74 10.12 -10.24
N ASN A 166 -28.69 9.80 -11.54
CA ASN A 166 -28.57 10.82 -12.59
C ASN A 166 -29.91 11.44 -13.05
N GLY A 167 -31.00 11.14 -12.34
CA GLY A 167 -32.38 11.54 -12.65
C GLY A 167 -33.12 10.59 -13.58
N SER A 168 -32.39 9.74 -14.31
CA SER A 168 -32.94 8.69 -15.19
C SER A 168 -32.57 7.26 -14.77
N ALA A 169 -31.50 7.12 -13.98
CA ALA A 169 -30.97 5.85 -13.53
C ALA A 169 -30.49 5.92 -12.08
N SER A 170 -30.87 4.90 -11.29
CA SER A 170 -30.42 4.72 -9.90
C SER A 170 -28.99 4.20 -9.86
N ALA A 171 -28.17 4.69 -8.93
CA ALA A 171 -26.78 4.24 -8.77
C ALA A 171 -25.96 4.25 -10.06
N ALA A 172 -26.22 5.23 -10.94
CA ALA A 172 -25.37 5.49 -12.10
C ALA A 172 -23.95 5.88 -11.66
N GLY A 173 -23.86 6.58 -10.53
CA GLY A 173 -22.63 6.99 -9.89
C GLY A 173 -22.00 8.25 -10.49
N ALA A 174 -21.21 8.93 -9.67
CA ALA A 174 -20.52 10.16 -10.03
C ALA A 174 -19.14 10.26 -9.38
N ALA A 175 -18.18 10.81 -10.13
CA ALA A 175 -16.92 11.34 -9.63
C ALA A 175 -16.85 12.85 -9.91
N THR A 176 -16.88 13.66 -8.86
CA THR A 176 -16.90 15.13 -8.96
C THR A 176 -15.54 15.71 -8.54
N TRP A 177 -14.91 16.48 -9.42
CA TRP A 177 -13.69 17.19 -9.06
C TRP A 177 -13.99 18.38 -8.12
N GLY A 178 -13.14 18.53 -7.11
CA GLY A 178 -13.23 19.53 -6.06
C GLY A 178 -12.05 20.50 -6.06
N ASN A 179 -12.34 21.81 -6.02
CA ASN A 179 -11.29 22.80 -5.91
C ASN A 179 -10.74 22.87 -4.46
N GLY A 180 -9.49 22.45 -4.24
CA GLY A 180 -8.89 22.47 -2.91
C GLY A 180 -8.54 23.84 -2.30
N GLU A 181 -8.70 24.95 -3.02
CA GLU A 181 -8.42 26.32 -2.55
C GLU A 181 -9.66 27.05 -2.02
N PHE A 182 -10.82 26.81 -2.64
CA PHE A 182 -12.07 27.48 -2.28
C PHE A 182 -13.30 26.55 -2.20
N GLY A 183 -13.11 25.25 -2.42
CA GLY A 183 -14.16 24.25 -2.39
C GLY A 183 -15.01 24.21 -3.66
N THR A 184 -15.81 23.16 -3.75
CA THR A 184 -16.91 23.02 -4.72
C THR A 184 -18.20 22.84 -3.93
N SER A 185 -19.24 23.61 -4.24
CA SER A 185 -20.57 23.52 -3.64
C SER A 185 -21.66 23.53 -4.71
N GLY A 186 -22.86 23.10 -4.36
CA GLY A 186 -23.97 22.93 -5.31
C GLY A 186 -24.52 21.51 -5.29
N GLU A 187 -25.31 21.16 -6.30
CA GLU A 187 -25.78 19.79 -6.49
C GLU A 187 -24.81 19.02 -7.38
N VAL A 188 -24.60 17.73 -7.10
CA VAL A 188 -23.99 16.81 -8.05
C VAL A 188 -24.90 16.69 -9.28
N SER A 189 -24.33 16.83 -10.47
CA SER A 189 -25.05 16.76 -11.73
C SER A 189 -24.14 16.28 -12.87
N ILE A 190 -24.75 15.90 -13.99
CA ILE A 190 -24.02 15.59 -15.23
C ILE A 190 -23.21 16.79 -15.76
N GLY A 191 -23.52 18.01 -15.31
CA GLY A 191 -22.85 19.24 -15.74
C GLY A 191 -21.56 19.56 -14.96
N ASN A 192 -21.31 18.89 -13.84
CA ASN A 192 -20.11 19.12 -13.02
C ASN A 192 -19.35 17.83 -12.64
N SER A 193 -19.86 16.67 -13.05
CA SER A 193 -19.33 15.37 -12.65
C SER A 193 -19.12 14.45 -13.84
N PHE A 194 -18.20 13.52 -13.67
CA PHE A 194 -18.05 12.37 -14.55
C PHE A 194 -18.98 11.25 -14.06
N VAL A 195 -19.85 10.73 -14.91
CA VAL A 195 -21.03 9.96 -14.48
C VAL A 195 -21.25 8.66 -15.26
N GLY A 196 -22.02 7.75 -14.67
CA GLY A 196 -22.69 6.69 -15.41
C GLY A 196 -23.98 7.18 -16.09
N VAL A 197 -24.50 6.35 -16.99
CA VAL A 197 -25.74 6.62 -17.74
C VAL A 197 -26.83 5.58 -17.48
N SER A 198 -26.48 4.40 -16.98
CA SER A 198 -27.42 3.29 -16.73
C SER A 198 -27.52 2.96 -15.23
N ASN A 199 -28.50 2.12 -14.87
CA ASN A 199 -28.67 1.68 -13.49
C ASN A 199 -27.48 0.85 -13.03
N ASP A 200 -27.12 1.00 -11.76
CA ASP A 200 -26.16 0.13 -11.06
C ASP A 200 -24.75 0.08 -11.70
N GLU A 201 -24.38 1.08 -12.50
CA GLU A 201 -23.02 1.20 -13.07
C GLU A 201 -21.98 1.63 -12.03
N HIS A 202 -22.44 2.20 -10.91
CA HIS A 202 -21.63 2.66 -9.79
C HIS A 202 -20.38 3.46 -10.21
N THR A 203 -20.52 4.37 -11.17
CA THR A 203 -19.39 5.13 -11.69
C THR A 203 -18.69 5.90 -10.57
N GLY A 204 -17.36 5.79 -10.49
CA GLY A 204 -16.62 6.34 -9.36
C GLY A 204 -16.47 5.38 -8.18
N ALA A 205 -16.84 4.10 -8.32
CA ALA A 205 -16.67 3.07 -7.29
C ALA A 205 -15.25 3.06 -6.69
N PHE A 206 -14.22 3.28 -7.51
CA PHE A 206 -12.88 3.60 -7.02
C PHE A 206 -12.28 4.79 -7.76
N VAL A 207 -11.46 5.56 -7.03
CA VAL A 207 -10.71 6.71 -7.55
C VAL A 207 -9.27 6.60 -7.07
N SER A 208 -8.31 6.72 -7.98
CA SER A 208 -6.87 6.67 -7.69
C SER A 208 -6.18 7.95 -8.14
N ALA A 209 -5.58 8.67 -7.19
CA ALA A 209 -4.77 9.85 -7.49
C ALA A 209 -3.43 9.46 -8.10
N LEU A 210 -2.98 10.22 -9.10
CA LEU A 210 -1.67 10.06 -9.72
C LEU A 210 -0.67 11.07 -9.17
N THR A 211 0.61 10.75 -9.34
CA THR A 211 1.73 11.61 -8.89
C THR A 211 1.86 12.90 -9.70
N ASN A 212 1.20 13.02 -10.86
CA ASN A 212 1.19 14.22 -11.70
C ASN A 212 -0.02 15.15 -11.49
N GLY A 213 -0.88 14.86 -10.50
CA GLY A 213 -2.07 15.64 -10.19
C GLY A 213 -3.35 15.15 -10.85
N ASN A 214 -3.27 14.29 -11.88
CA ASN A 214 -4.45 13.66 -12.49
C ASN A 214 -4.96 12.49 -11.65
N TYR A 215 -6.06 11.88 -12.07
CA TYR A 215 -6.66 10.75 -11.37
C TYR A 215 -7.33 9.77 -12.33
N VAL A 216 -7.42 8.51 -11.91
CA VAL A 216 -8.12 7.46 -12.63
C VAL A 216 -9.39 7.10 -11.87
N VAL A 217 -10.51 7.06 -12.57
CA VAL A 217 -11.78 6.54 -12.08
C VAL A 217 -11.98 5.15 -12.64
N THR A 218 -12.28 4.17 -11.79
CA THR A 218 -12.68 2.83 -12.24
C THR A 218 -14.11 2.55 -11.85
N SER A 219 -14.87 2.00 -12.79
CA SER A 219 -16.29 1.68 -12.68
C SER A 219 -16.50 0.21 -13.06
N PRO A 220 -16.22 -0.76 -12.17
CA PRO A 220 -16.21 -2.17 -12.56
C PRO A 220 -17.58 -2.74 -12.92
N ASP A 221 -18.65 -2.14 -12.41
CA ASP A 221 -20.03 -2.55 -12.71
C ASP A 221 -20.57 -1.88 -13.98
N TRP A 222 -19.75 -1.09 -14.68
CA TRP A 222 -20.17 -0.42 -15.91
C TRP A 222 -20.44 -1.42 -17.05
N ASP A 223 -21.57 -1.22 -17.75
CA ASP A 223 -22.01 -2.04 -18.87
C ASP A 223 -21.50 -1.50 -20.21
N ASN A 224 -20.83 -2.34 -21.00
CA ASN A 224 -20.40 -1.98 -22.35
C ASN A 224 -21.49 -2.36 -23.38
N GLY A 225 -22.54 -1.54 -23.44
CA GLY A 225 -23.72 -1.83 -24.25
C GLY A 225 -24.50 -3.02 -23.68
N ALA A 226 -24.49 -4.16 -24.36
CA ALA A 226 -25.15 -5.38 -23.87
C ALA A 226 -24.24 -6.26 -22.99
N VAL A 227 -22.96 -5.89 -22.84
CA VAL A 227 -21.98 -6.64 -22.06
C VAL A 227 -22.04 -6.17 -20.60
N ALA A 228 -22.70 -6.96 -19.76
CA ALA A 228 -22.94 -6.62 -18.36
C ALA A 228 -21.64 -6.65 -17.53
N ASN A 229 -21.41 -5.63 -16.70
CA ASN A 229 -20.22 -5.49 -15.85
C ASN A 229 -18.91 -5.71 -16.62
N ALA A 230 -18.81 -5.18 -17.85
CA ALA A 230 -17.56 -5.17 -18.60
C ALA A 230 -16.49 -4.37 -17.84
N GLY A 231 -16.94 -3.35 -17.09
CA GLY A 231 -16.10 -2.45 -16.32
C GLY A 231 -15.36 -1.45 -17.20
N ALA A 232 -14.86 -0.40 -16.55
CA ALA A 232 -14.12 0.65 -17.22
C ALA A 232 -13.07 1.30 -16.30
N ALA A 233 -11.97 1.76 -16.90
CA ALA A 233 -11.01 2.65 -16.27
C ALA A 233 -10.79 3.91 -17.13
N THR A 234 -10.99 5.09 -16.54
CA THR A 234 -10.94 6.38 -17.24
C THR A 234 -9.94 7.31 -16.57
N LEU A 235 -8.98 7.85 -17.33
CA LEU A 235 -8.12 8.93 -16.86
C LEU A 235 -8.86 10.26 -16.95
N LEU A 236 -8.82 11.05 -15.88
CA LEU A 236 -9.41 12.37 -15.81
C LEU A 236 -8.37 13.42 -15.34
N ASN A 237 -8.53 14.64 -15.82
CA ASN A 237 -7.65 15.76 -15.51
C ASN A 237 -7.94 16.31 -14.11
N GLY A 238 -6.90 16.45 -13.28
CA GLY A 238 -7.04 16.95 -11.91
C GLY A 238 -6.93 18.45 -11.72
N ASN A 239 -6.89 19.24 -12.80
CA ASN A 239 -6.77 20.71 -12.75
C ASN A 239 -8.11 21.44 -12.98
N GLY A 240 -9.23 20.73 -13.05
CA GLY A 240 -10.55 21.35 -13.18
C GLY A 240 -11.68 20.32 -13.26
N PRO A 241 -12.94 20.78 -13.33
CA PRO A 241 -14.10 19.90 -13.46
C PRO A 241 -13.96 18.95 -14.65
N ALA A 242 -14.02 17.64 -14.36
CA ALA A 242 -14.09 16.62 -15.39
C ALA A 242 -15.56 16.19 -15.53
N THR A 243 -16.11 16.38 -16.74
CA THR A 243 -17.52 16.10 -17.05
C THR A 243 -17.63 15.13 -18.21
N GLY A 244 -18.78 14.47 -18.35
CA GLY A 244 -19.06 13.49 -19.39
C GLY A 244 -19.40 12.13 -18.78
N SER A 245 -19.59 11.13 -19.64
CA SER A 245 -19.94 9.78 -19.21
C SER A 245 -18.91 8.75 -19.63
N VAL A 246 -18.84 7.65 -18.89
CA VAL A 246 -18.03 6.48 -19.24
C VAL A 246 -18.38 6.02 -20.67
N SER A 247 -17.35 5.78 -21.49
CA SER A 247 -17.52 5.18 -22.82
C SER A 247 -16.23 4.53 -23.33
N PRO A 248 -16.30 3.59 -24.28
CA PRO A 248 -15.10 2.97 -24.87
C PRO A 248 -14.17 3.95 -25.60
N ALA A 249 -14.65 5.15 -25.93
CA ALA A 249 -13.87 6.18 -26.61
C ALA A 249 -12.86 6.88 -25.68
N ILE A 250 -13.11 6.87 -24.37
CA ILE A 250 -12.27 7.56 -23.38
C ILE A 250 -11.79 6.63 -22.25
N SER A 251 -12.27 5.38 -22.24
CA SER A 251 -11.98 4.41 -21.19
C SER A 251 -11.31 3.17 -21.76
N LEU A 252 -10.46 2.55 -20.95
CA LEU A 252 -10.12 1.13 -21.09
C LEU A 252 -11.34 0.32 -20.63
N VAL A 253 -11.80 -0.65 -21.43
CA VAL A 253 -13.04 -1.40 -21.15
C VAL A 253 -12.88 -2.90 -21.38
N GLY A 254 -13.73 -3.68 -20.71
CA GLY A 254 -13.91 -5.10 -20.97
C GLY A 254 -14.71 -5.36 -22.27
N SER A 255 -14.69 -6.62 -22.70
CA SER A 255 -15.43 -7.11 -23.86
C SER A 255 -16.28 -8.36 -23.57
N THR A 256 -16.11 -9.00 -22.41
CA THR A 256 -16.98 -10.07 -21.93
C THR A 256 -17.71 -9.66 -20.66
N ALA A 257 -18.78 -10.39 -20.34
CA ALA A 257 -19.57 -10.11 -19.16
C ALA A 257 -18.77 -10.47 -17.91
N GLN A 258 -18.83 -9.62 -16.88
CA GLN A 258 -18.10 -9.78 -15.62
C GLN A 258 -16.57 -9.56 -15.69
N ASP A 259 -16.05 -9.04 -16.82
CA ASP A 259 -14.65 -8.60 -16.93
C ASP A 259 -14.25 -7.64 -15.81
N ARG A 260 -15.19 -6.77 -15.39
CA ARG A 260 -15.05 -5.86 -14.24
C ARG A 260 -13.72 -5.10 -14.26
N VAL A 261 -13.36 -4.55 -15.42
CA VAL A 261 -12.10 -3.81 -15.61
C VAL A 261 -11.91 -2.75 -14.52
N GLY A 262 -10.70 -2.75 -13.94
CA GLY A 262 -10.39 -1.89 -12.79
C GLY A 262 -10.97 -2.39 -11.46
N GLN A 263 -11.19 -3.70 -11.32
CA GLN A 263 -11.43 -4.35 -10.03
C GLN A 263 -10.28 -5.33 -9.72
N SER A 264 -9.62 -5.07 -8.59
CA SER A 264 -8.81 -6.05 -7.87
C SER A 264 -9.22 -5.97 -6.40
N LEU A 265 -9.44 -7.11 -5.73
CA LEU A 265 -9.79 -7.15 -4.32
C LEU A 265 -8.92 -8.20 -3.61
N PRO A 266 -8.30 -7.87 -2.46
CA PRO A 266 -8.39 -6.60 -1.70
C PRO A 266 -7.41 -5.49 -2.15
N GLN A 267 -6.72 -5.66 -3.28
CA GLN A 267 -5.62 -4.77 -3.68
C GLN A 267 -6.12 -3.49 -4.37
N ALA A 268 -5.23 -2.52 -4.61
CA ALA A 268 -5.58 -1.34 -5.38
C ALA A 268 -5.78 -1.71 -6.85
N SER A 269 -6.95 -1.38 -7.41
CA SER A 269 -7.25 -1.59 -8.83
C SER A 269 -6.37 -0.80 -9.80
N VAL A 270 -5.73 0.28 -9.32
CA VAL A 270 -4.81 1.12 -10.09
C VAL A 270 -3.58 1.42 -9.26
N VAL A 271 -2.41 1.18 -9.83
CA VAL A 271 -1.11 1.52 -9.23
C VAL A 271 -0.55 2.76 -9.93
N ALA A 272 -0.42 3.86 -9.19
CA ALA A 272 0.25 5.06 -9.67
C ALA A 272 1.77 4.84 -9.68
N LEU A 273 2.43 5.26 -10.76
CA LEU A 273 3.87 5.16 -10.92
C LEU A 273 4.57 6.47 -10.52
N ALA A 274 5.84 6.38 -10.13
CA ALA A 274 6.63 7.53 -9.70
C ALA A 274 6.83 8.60 -10.81
N ASN A 275 6.68 8.20 -12.07
CA ASN A 275 6.85 9.05 -13.25
C ASN A 275 5.54 9.70 -13.74
N GLY A 276 4.44 9.61 -12.99
CA GLY A 276 3.15 10.21 -13.36
C GLY A 276 2.22 9.31 -14.15
N HIS A 277 2.68 8.13 -14.59
CA HIS A 277 1.85 7.15 -15.28
C HIS A 277 1.14 6.19 -14.31
N TYR A 278 0.36 5.24 -14.83
CA TYR A 278 -0.40 4.32 -14.00
C TYR A 278 -0.53 2.93 -14.64
N VAL A 279 -0.92 1.96 -13.83
CA VAL A 279 -1.18 0.58 -14.24
C VAL A 279 -2.55 0.16 -13.70
N VAL A 280 -3.41 -0.39 -14.56
CA VAL A 280 -4.75 -0.88 -14.20
C VAL A 280 -4.71 -2.41 -14.11
N LEU A 281 -5.22 -2.95 -13.01
CA LEU A 281 -5.38 -4.38 -12.78
C LEU A 281 -6.82 -4.79 -13.14
N SER A 282 -6.95 -5.86 -13.93
CA SER A 282 -8.23 -6.45 -14.34
C SER A 282 -8.12 -7.97 -14.22
N GLU A 283 -8.00 -8.48 -13.00
CA GLU A 283 -7.69 -9.89 -12.71
C GLU A 283 -8.77 -10.87 -13.17
N ARG A 284 -10.01 -10.39 -13.28
CA ARG A 284 -11.19 -11.17 -13.70
C ARG A 284 -11.48 -11.07 -15.19
N TRP A 285 -10.62 -10.39 -15.94
CA TRP A 285 -10.80 -10.22 -17.37
C TRP A 285 -10.70 -11.56 -18.11
N ASP A 286 -11.62 -11.85 -19.01
CA ASP A 286 -11.62 -13.04 -19.84
C ASP A 286 -10.90 -12.79 -21.17
N ASN A 287 -10.00 -13.70 -21.54
CA ASN A 287 -9.37 -13.69 -22.86
C ASN A 287 -10.23 -14.46 -23.86
N GLY A 288 -11.31 -13.84 -24.32
CA GLY A 288 -12.31 -14.46 -25.18
C GLY A 288 -13.11 -15.53 -24.44
N ALA A 289 -12.89 -16.81 -24.76
CA ALA A 289 -13.53 -17.93 -24.06
C ALA A 289 -12.75 -18.40 -22.82
N THR A 290 -11.57 -17.83 -22.58
CA THR A 290 -10.69 -18.21 -21.47
C THR A 290 -11.06 -17.40 -20.24
N ALA A 291 -11.76 -18.03 -19.30
CA ALA A 291 -12.30 -17.37 -18.12
C ALA A 291 -11.20 -16.93 -17.14
N ASP A 292 -11.34 -15.73 -16.55
CA ASP A 292 -10.43 -15.20 -15.54
C ASP A 292 -8.93 -15.27 -15.98
N ALA A 293 -8.64 -15.06 -17.25
CA ALA A 293 -7.25 -15.03 -17.75
C ALA A 293 -6.47 -13.86 -17.11
N GLY A 294 -7.18 -12.78 -16.81
CA GLY A 294 -6.67 -11.57 -16.20
C GLY A 294 -5.82 -10.73 -17.16
N ALA A 295 -5.75 -9.44 -16.84
CA ALA A 295 -4.98 -8.47 -17.60
C ALA A 295 -4.40 -7.37 -16.72
N VAL A 296 -3.23 -6.88 -17.12
CA VAL A 296 -2.62 -5.68 -16.55
C VAL A 296 -2.27 -4.71 -17.68
N THR A 297 -2.78 -3.49 -17.58
CA THR A 297 -2.69 -2.49 -18.64
C THR A 297 -1.98 -1.25 -18.14
N TRP A 298 -0.91 -0.84 -18.82
CA TRP A 298 -0.27 0.44 -18.55
C TRP A 298 -1.03 1.58 -19.24
N GLY A 299 -1.16 2.72 -18.54
CA GLY A 299 -1.78 3.93 -19.06
C GLY A 299 -0.89 5.15 -18.84
N SER A 300 -0.79 5.99 -19.87
CA SER A 300 -0.12 7.28 -19.74
C SER A 300 -0.95 8.19 -18.83
N GLY A 301 -0.41 8.70 -17.72
CA GLY A 301 -1.13 9.66 -16.88
C GLY A 301 -1.42 11.02 -17.51
N VAL A 302 -1.11 11.23 -18.80
CA VAL A 302 -1.47 12.44 -19.57
C VAL A 302 -2.53 12.12 -20.62
N SER A 303 -2.28 11.12 -21.47
CA SER A 303 -3.17 10.76 -22.59
C SER A 303 -4.14 9.63 -22.28
N GLY A 304 -3.93 8.91 -21.18
CA GLY A 304 -4.68 7.72 -20.80
C GLY A 304 -4.35 6.50 -21.66
N VAL A 305 -5.20 5.49 -21.53
CA VAL A 305 -5.31 4.31 -22.40
C VAL A 305 -6.80 4.04 -22.60
N THR A 306 -7.19 3.71 -23.83
CA THR A 306 -8.61 3.56 -24.23
C THR A 306 -8.82 2.34 -25.12
N GLY A 307 -10.08 1.91 -25.22
CA GLY A 307 -10.49 0.77 -26.03
C GLY A 307 -10.55 -0.53 -25.23
N THR A 308 -10.84 -1.64 -25.91
CA THR A 308 -10.97 -2.95 -25.29
C THR A 308 -9.62 -3.53 -24.88
N ILE A 309 -9.54 -4.19 -23.74
CA ILE A 309 -8.35 -4.96 -23.34
C ILE A 309 -8.05 -6.04 -24.39
N SER A 310 -6.78 -6.21 -24.74
CA SER A 310 -6.28 -7.25 -25.64
C SER A 310 -4.78 -7.48 -25.43
N PRO A 311 -4.19 -8.56 -25.98
CA PRO A 311 -2.74 -8.74 -25.97
C PRO A 311 -1.96 -7.60 -26.66
N ALA A 312 -2.61 -6.73 -27.44
CA ALA A 312 -1.94 -5.62 -28.12
C ALA A 312 -1.66 -4.42 -27.22
N ASN A 313 -2.44 -4.24 -26.14
CA ASN A 313 -2.31 -3.11 -25.21
C ASN A 313 -2.07 -3.54 -23.77
N SER A 314 -2.20 -4.83 -23.45
CA SER A 314 -2.17 -5.34 -22.09
C SER A 314 -1.30 -6.58 -21.99
N LEU A 315 -0.71 -6.78 -20.82
CA LEU A 315 -0.14 -8.06 -20.41
C LEU A 315 -1.29 -8.99 -20.01
N VAL A 316 -1.41 -10.17 -20.63
CA VAL A 316 -2.59 -11.04 -20.46
C VAL A 316 -2.24 -12.49 -20.21
N GLY A 317 -3.18 -13.20 -19.58
CA GLY A 317 -3.13 -14.65 -19.43
C GLY A 317 -3.59 -15.37 -20.69
N THR A 318 -3.26 -16.65 -20.78
CA THR A 318 -3.64 -17.54 -21.88
C THR A 318 -4.37 -18.79 -21.42
N SER A 319 -4.38 -19.06 -20.12
CA SER A 319 -5.10 -20.18 -19.48
C SER A 319 -6.19 -19.66 -18.53
N SER A 320 -7.16 -20.53 -18.27
CA SER A 320 -8.28 -20.19 -17.38
C SER A 320 -7.78 -20.05 -15.95
N GLY A 321 -8.10 -18.96 -15.28
CA GLY A 321 -7.67 -18.73 -13.90
C GLY A 321 -6.24 -18.20 -13.75
N ASP A 322 -5.53 -17.91 -14.84
CA ASP A 322 -4.20 -17.27 -14.82
C ASP A 322 -4.20 -15.99 -13.98
N ARG A 323 -5.30 -15.23 -14.02
CA ARG A 323 -5.56 -14.01 -13.26
C ARG A 323 -4.33 -13.11 -13.19
N ILE A 324 -3.81 -12.69 -14.35
CA ILE A 324 -2.60 -11.86 -14.41
C ILE A 324 -2.73 -10.63 -13.49
N GLY A 325 -1.72 -10.44 -12.64
CA GLY A 325 -1.68 -9.39 -11.63
C GLY A 325 -2.28 -9.78 -10.27
N SER A 326 -2.81 -11.00 -10.09
CA SER A 326 -3.46 -11.47 -8.85
C SER A 326 -2.59 -11.44 -7.59
N SER A 327 -1.25 -11.44 -7.71
CA SER A 327 -0.34 -11.28 -6.57
C SER A 327 0.14 -9.84 -6.40
N GLY A 328 -0.28 -8.94 -7.30
CA GLY A 328 -0.11 -7.50 -7.22
C GLY A 328 0.88 -6.92 -8.23
N VAL A 329 0.93 -5.58 -8.21
CA VAL A 329 1.86 -4.78 -9.00
C VAL A 329 2.66 -3.89 -8.07
N VAL A 330 4.00 -3.94 -8.20
CA VAL A 330 4.91 -3.09 -7.42
C VAL A 330 5.53 -2.05 -8.33
N ALA A 331 5.29 -0.77 -8.04
CA ALA A 331 5.98 0.34 -8.68
C ALA A 331 7.42 0.42 -8.16
N LEU A 332 8.37 0.58 -9.08
CA LEU A 332 9.79 0.73 -8.78
C LEU A 332 10.18 2.21 -8.67
N THR A 333 11.26 2.49 -7.95
CA THR A 333 11.73 3.87 -7.71
C THR A 333 12.23 4.56 -8.99
N ASN A 334 12.56 3.80 -10.04
CA ASN A 334 12.94 4.33 -11.35
C ASN A 334 11.75 4.58 -12.30
N GLY A 335 10.51 4.43 -11.82
CA GLY A 335 9.29 4.66 -12.59
C GLY A 335 8.77 3.45 -13.37
N ASN A 336 9.52 2.34 -13.42
CA ASN A 336 9.04 1.06 -13.97
C ASN A 336 8.18 0.31 -12.94
N TYR A 337 7.69 -0.87 -13.30
CA TYR A 337 6.86 -1.69 -12.39
C TYR A 337 7.11 -3.18 -12.59
N VAL A 338 6.65 -4.00 -11.65
CA VAL A 338 6.68 -5.47 -11.73
C VAL A 338 5.30 -6.01 -11.45
N VAL A 339 4.82 -6.89 -12.31
CA VAL A 339 3.53 -7.58 -12.18
C VAL A 339 3.77 -8.99 -11.68
N THR A 340 3.14 -9.39 -10.58
CA THR A 340 3.23 -10.76 -10.05
C THR A 340 1.90 -11.49 -10.23
N SER A 341 1.97 -12.71 -10.76
CA SER A 341 0.83 -13.55 -11.11
C SER A 341 1.08 -14.96 -10.59
N GLY A 342 0.88 -15.17 -9.29
CA GLY A 342 1.16 -16.45 -8.64
C GLY A 342 0.30 -17.61 -9.14
N SER A 343 -0.89 -17.33 -9.69
CA SER A 343 -1.82 -18.33 -10.27
C SER A 343 -1.59 -18.60 -11.76
N TRP A 344 -0.55 -18.03 -12.37
CA TRP A 344 -0.30 -18.22 -13.81
C TRP A 344 0.16 -19.65 -14.13
N ASP A 345 -0.41 -20.25 -15.18
CA ASP A 345 -0.08 -21.59 -15.65
C ASP A 345 1.02 -21.57 -16.72
N ASN A 346 2.07 -22.37 -16.53
CA ASN A 346 3.12 -22.57 -17.53
C ASN A 346 2.77 -23.79 -18.42
N GLY A 347 1.81 -23.60 -19.32
CA GLY A 347 1.29 -24.69 -20.16
C GLY A 347 0.48 -25.68 -19.33
N ALA A 348 1.03 -26.88 -19.07
CA ALA A 348 0.38 -27.90 -18.26
C ALA A 348 0.75 -27.83 -16.76
N VAL A 349 1.72 -26.98 -16.40
CA VAL A 349 2.15 -26.77 -15.03
C VAL A 349 1.24 -25.74 -14.38
N VAL A 350 0.35 -26.21 -13.52
CA VAL A 350 -0.69 -25.39 -12.87
C VAL A 350 -0.08 -24.52 -11.78
N ASN A 351 -0.46 -23.24 -11.70
CA ASN A 351 0.06 -22.28 -10.72
C ASN A 351 1.61 -22.23 -10.66
N ALA A 352 2.28 -22.39 -11.81
CA ALA A 352 3.74 -22.20 -11.87
C ALA A 352 4.15 -20.80 -11.41
N GLY A 353 3.28 -19.83 -11.66
CA GLY A 353 3.45 -18.43 -11.34
C GLY A 353 4.47 -17.72 -12.23
N ALA A 354 4.37 -16.39 -12.25
CA ALA A 354 5.25 -15.53 -13.02
C ALA A 354 5.41 -14.15 -12.37
N ALA A 355 6.58 -13.53 -12.58
CA ALA A 355 6.78 -12.11 -12.27
C ALA A 355 7.31 -11.35 -13.49
N THR A 356 6.48 -10.51 -14.11
CA THR A 356 6.81 -9.81 -15.36
C THR A 356 7.26 -8.39 -15.08
N TRP A 357 8.41 -7.98 -15.63
CA TRP A 357 8.83 -6.58 -15.60
C TRP A 357 8.04 -5.74 -16.62
N GLY A 358 7.62 -4.56 -16.18
CA GLY A 358 6.84 -3.59 -16.94
C GLY A 358 7.60 -2.30 -17.20
N ASN A 359 7.64 -1.86 -18.47
CA ASN A 359 8.20 -0.56 -18.83
C ASN A 359 7.24 0.56 -18.42
N GLY A 360 7.66 1.42 -17.49
CA GLY A 360 6.82 2.48 -16.95
C GLY A 360 6.56 3.67 -17.87
N SER A 361 7.23 3.75 -19.02
CA SER A 361 7.12 4.86 -19.98
C SER A 361 6.35 4.51 -21.25
N ALA A 362 6.26 3.22 -21.59
CA ALA A 362 5.58 2.74 -22.80
C ALA A 362 4.63 1.56 -22.55
N GLY A 363 4.64 0.99 -21.35
CA GLY A 363 3.95 -0.25 -21.02
C GLY A 363 4.65 -1.50 -21.52
N SER A 364 4.16 -2.65 -21.05
CA SER A 364 4.45 -3.98 -21.58
C SER A 364 3.13 -4.65 -21.97
N ALA A 365 3.09 -5.33 -23.11
CA ALA A 365 1.89 -5.99 -23.62
C ALA A 365 2.23 -7.35 -24.25
N GLY A 366 1.21 -8.19 -24.40
CA GLY A 366 1.30 -9.56 -24.93
C GLY A 366 1.02 -10.62 -23.87
N PRO A 367 1.04 -11.90 -24.24
CA PRO A 367 0.87 -12.98 -23.27
C PRO A 367 2.05 -13.06 -22.30
N VAL A 368 1.77 -13.38 -21.03
CA VAL A 368 2.80 -13.80 -20.07
C VAL A 368 3.45 -15.09 -20.59
N SER A 369 4.79 -15.15 -20.53
CA SER A 369 5.55 -16.33 -20.94
C SER A 369 6.94 -16.35 -20.31
N ILE A 370 7.64 -17.48 -20.44
CA ILE A 370 9.06 -17.60 -20.06
C ILE A 370 9.97 -16.57 -20.77
N ALA A 371 9.57 -16.06 -21.94
CA ALA A 371 10.37 -15.09 -22.69
C ALA A 371 10.36 -13.68 -22.08
N ASN A 372 9.39 -13.36 -21.21
CA ASN A 372 9.26 -12.04 -20.59
C ASN A 372 9.20 -12.08 -19.05
N SER A 373 9.23 -13.27 -18.45
CA SER A 373 9.08 -13.44 -17.00
C SER A 373 9.99 -14.54 -16.45
N PRO A 374 10.54 -14.42 -15.22
CA PRO A 374 10.84 -15.56 -14.37
C PRO A 374 9.56 -16.36 -14.11
N VAL A 375 9.64 -17.67 -14.29
CA VAL A 375 8.50 -18.60 -14.14
C VAL A 375 8.87 -19.84 -13.33
N GLY A 376 7.87 -20.46 -12.73
CA GLY A 376 8.00 -21.79 -12.14
C GLY A 376 8.08 -22.90 -13.18
N SER A 377 8.54 -24.07 -12.73
CA SER A 377 8.61 -25.32 -13.50
C SER A 377 7.84 -26.47 -12.87
N SER A 378 7.43 -26.34 -11.62
CA SER A 378 6.62 -27.30 -10.88
C SER A 378 5.25 -26.72 -10.56
N SER A 379 4.27 -27.61 -10.34
CA SER A 379 2.93 -27.17 -9.94
C SER A 379 3.00 -26.45 -8.59
N ASP A 380 2.22 -25.38 -8.44
CA ASP A 380 2.16 -24.60 -7.21
C ASP A 380 3.47 -23.90 -6.79
N ASP A 381 4.48 -23.84 -7.68
CA ASP A 381 5.69 -23.02 -7.50
C ASP A 381 5.34 -21.56 -7.18
N ALA A 382 4.23 -21.08 -7.74
CA ALA A 382 3.63 -19.78 -7.53
C ALA A 382 4.66 -18.63 -7.51
N VAL A 383 5.55 -18.60 -8.51
CA VAL A 383 6.62 -17.60 -8.61
C VAL A 383 6.06 -16.18 -8.49
N GLY A 384 6.64 -15.39 -7.57
CA GLY A 384 6.24 -14.02 -7.28
C GLY A 384 5.08 -13.85 -6.29
N SER A 385 4.45 -14.93 -5.82
CA SER A 385 3.35 -14.86 -4.83
C SER A 385 3.76 -14.27 -3.47
N GLY A 386 5.05 -14.29 -3.13
CA GLY A 386 5.59 -13.63 -1.94
C GLY A 386 5.78 -12.10 -2.11
N GLY A 387 5.45 -11.57 -3.28
CA GLY A 387 5.56 -10.17 -3.66
C GLY A 387 6.95 -9.77 -4.19
N VAL A 388 7.15 -8.46 -4.31
CA VAL A 388 8.39 -7.87 -4.82
C VAL A 388 8.95 -6.88 -3.80
N LEU A 389 10.25 -6.98 -3.51
CA LEU A 389 10.99 -5.95 -2.79
C LEU A 389 11.62 -5.00 -3.80
N ALA A 390 11.09 -3.78 -3.91
CA ALA A 390 11.74 -2.70 -4.67
C ALA A 390 13.00 -2.24 -3.93
N LEU A 391 14.11 -2.12 -4.65
CA LEU A 391 15.39 -1.67 -4.12
C LEU A 391 15.57 -0.16 -4.32
N THR A 392 16.36 0.48 -3.46
CA THR A 392 16.57 1.94 -3.51
C THR A 392 17.31 2.40 -4.77
N ASN A 393 18.05 1.51 -5.42
CA ASN A 393 18.76 1.76 -6.68
C ASN A 393 17.89 1.54 -7.94
N GLY A 394 16.59 1.27 -7.79
CA GLY A 394 15.65 1.08 -8.90
C GLY A 394 15.56 -0.35 -9.42
N HIS A 395 16.36 -1.28 -8.91
CA HIS A 395 16.21 -2.72 -9.17
C HIS A 395 15.18 -3.35 -8.22
N TYR A 396 14.96 -4.66 -8.34
CA TYR A 396 13.95 -5.36 -7.56
C TYR A 396 14.32 -6.80 -7.25
N VAL A 397 13.60 -7.39 -6.30
CA VAL A 397 13.76 -8.78 -5.91
C VAL A 397 12.38 -9.44 -5.87
N VAL A 398 12.21 -10.53 -6.61
CA VAL A 398 11.00 -11.36 -6.65
C VAL A 398 11.11 -12.43 -5.55
N LEU A 399 10.02 -12.61 -4.80
CA LEU A 399 9.96 -13.52 -3.67
C LEU A 399 8.97 -14.66 -3.99
N SER A 400 9.46 -15.89 -3.94
CA SER A 400 8.71 -17.08 -4.35
C SER A 400 8.81 -18.13 -3.25
N ALA A 401 8.15 -17.88 -2.11
CA ALA A 401 8.29 -18.72 -0.92
C ALA A 401 7.72 -20.15 -1.11
N ALA A 402 6.80 -20.34 -2.04
CA ALA A 402 6.21 -21.65 -2.35
C ALA A 402 7.04 -22.47 -3.37
N TRP A 403 8.08 -21.88 -3.97
CA TRP A 403 8.83 -22.50 -5.06
C TRP A 403 9.54 -23.80 -4.65
N ASP A 404 9.46 -24.82 -5.49
CA ASP A 404 10.05 -26.14 -5.25
C ASP A 404 11.48 -26.24 -5.83
N ASN A 405 12.43 -26.66 -5.00
CA ASN A 405 13.80 -26.93 -5.46
C ASN A 405 13.95 -28.40 -5.87
N GLY A 406 13.37 -28.77 -7.01
CA GLY A 406 13.35 -30.16 -7.48
C GLY A 406 12.38 -31.00 -6.67
N ALA A 407 12.89 -31.87 -5.78
CA ALA A 407 12.06 -32.70 -4.90
C ALA A 407 11.89 -32.10 -3.49
N LEU A 408 12.40 -30.87 -3.27
CA LEU A 408 12.29 -30.15 -2.02
C LEU A 408 11.10 -29.20 -2.11
N ASP A 409 9.94 -29.68 -1.66
CA ASP A 409 8.71 -28.90 -1.68
C ASP A 409 8.86 -27.61 -0.85
N ARG A 410 8.40 -26.48 -1.40
CA ARG A 410 8.42 -25.15 -0.74
C ARG A 410 9.77 -24.76 -0.15
N ALA A 411 10.87 -25.14 -0.80
CA ALA A 411 12.20 -24.66 -0.43
C ALA A 411 12.27 -23.11 -0.53
N GLY A 412 11.54 -22.54 -1.48
CA GLY A 412 11.44 -21.12 -1.73
C GLY A 412 12.62 -20.56 -2.53
N ALA A 413 12.40 -19.41 -3.17
CA ALA A 413 13.39 -18.74 -3.99
C ALA A 413 13.31 -17.21 -3.87
N VAL A 414 14.47 -16.58 -4.04
CA VAL A 414 14.65 -15.14 -4.12
C VAL A 414 15.42 -14.81 -5.38
N THR A 415 14.76 -14.13 -6.32
CA THR A 415 15.30 -13.83 -7.65
C THR A 415 15.51 -12.32 -7.80
N TRP A 416 16.75 -11.89 -8.02
CA TRP A 416 17.03 -10.48 -8.32
C TRP A 416 16.69 -10.17 -9.78
N GLY A 417 16.10 -8.99 -10.02
CA GLY A 417 15.77 -8.51 -11.36
C GLY A 417 16.31 -7.11 -11.63
N ASN A 418 16.82 -6.90 -12.83
CA ASN A 418 17.28 -5.59 -13.27
C ASN A 418 16.05 -4.70 -13.53
N GLY A 419 15.84 -3.67 -12.71
CA GLY A 419 14.73 -2.72 -12.88
C GLY A 419 14.65 -1.93 -14.19
N SER A 420 15.62 -2.04 -15.10
CA SER A 420 15.60 -1.41 -16.44
C SER A 420 15.30 -2.39 -17.58
N THR A 421 15.53 -3.69 -17.39
CA THR A 421 15.40 -4.71 -18.45
C THR A 421 14.64 -5.96 -18.01
N GLY A 422 14.31 -6.08 -16.73
CA GLY A 422 13.75 -7.27 -16.12
C GLY A 422 14.74 -8.42 -15.95
N ILE A 423 14.18 -9.58 -15.63
CA ILE A 423 14.80 -10.90 -15.68
C ILE A 423 13.79 -11.87 -16.32
N THR A 424 14.24 -12.97 -16.91
CA THR A 424 13.39 -13.97 -17.57
C THR A 424 13.96 -15.39 -17.40
N GLY A 425 13.16 -16.42 -17.70
CA GLY A 425 13.58 -17.82 -17.66
C GLY A 425 13.00 -18.62 -16.50
N VAL A 426 13.31 -19.92 -16.43
CA VAL A 426 12.87 -20.76 -15.29
C VAL A 426 13.68 -20.39 -14.04
N VAL A 427 13.01 -20.23 -12.90
CA VAL A 427 13.66 -20.03 -11.59
C VAL A 427 14.51 -21.26 -11.26
N SER A 428 15.77 -21.04 -10.87
CA SER A 428 16.71 -22.12 -10.54
C SER A 428 17.85 -21.60 -9.66
N PRO A 429 18.68 -22.49 -9.08
CA PRO A 429 19.88 -22.07 -8.35
C PRO A 429 20.89 -21.25 -9.18
N ALA A 430 20.78 -21.25 -10.51
CA ALA A 430 21.68 -20.49 -11.38
C ALA A 430 21.33 -18.99 -11.46
N ASN A 431 20.08 -18.61 -11.19
CA ASN A 431 19.61 -17.23 -11.28
C ASN A 431 18.98 -16.72 -9.98
N SER A 432 18.85 -17.59 -8.97
CA SER A 432 18.16 -17.28 -7.72
C SER A 432 18.91 -17.85 -6.53
N LEU A 433 18.78 -17.20 -5.38
CA LEU A 433 19.06 -17.81 -4.09
C LEU A 433 17.88 -18.72 -3.76
N VAL A 434 18.14 -19.98 -3.42
CA VAL A 434 17.08 -20.97 -3.17
C VAL A 434 17.26 -21.66 -1.82
N GLY A 435 16.16 -22.11 -1.23
CA GLY A 435 16.22 -23.00 -0.07
C GLY A 435 16.95 -24.31 -0.37
N SER A 436 17.44 -24.94 0.69
CA SER A 436 18.23 -26.18 0.64
C SER A 436 17.53 -27.37 1.30
N SER A 437 16.34 -27.17 1.85
CA SER A 437 15.51 -28.17 2.51
C SER A 437 14.02 -27.93 2.25
N THR A 438 13.21 -28.97 2.40
CA THR A 438 11.75 -28.87 2.33
C THR A 438 11.24 -27.88 3.38
N ASP A 439 10.26 -27.07 3.00
CA ASP A 439 9.62 -26.08 3.88
C ASP A 439 10.51 -24.94 4.41
N ASP A 440 11.70 -24.74 3.82
CA ASP A 440 12.54 -23.57 4.09
C ASP A 440 11.82 -22.24 3.80
N GLN A 441 10.89 -22.23 2.85
CA GLN A 441 10.03 -21.08 2.49
C GLN A 441 10.80 -19.77 2.26
N LEU A 442 11.99 -19.85 1.66
CA LEU A 442 12.84 -18.69 1.46
C LEU A 442 12.10 -17.57 0.71
N GLY A 443 12.08 -16.37 1.30
CA GLY A 443 11.37 -15.19 0.80
C GLY A 443 10.06 -14.85 1.53
N ALA A 444 9.56 -15.74 2.41
CA ALA A 444 8.35 -15.51 3.20
C ALA A 444 8.53 -14.51 4.35
N PHE A 445 9.74 -14.43 4.92
CA PHE A 445 9.97 -13.75 6.19
C PHE A 445 10.49 -12.32 6.02
N ARG A 446 11.30 -11.85 6.97
CA ARG A 446 11.82 -10.47 6.99
C ARG A 446 12.72 -10.22 5.79
N LYS A 447 12.52 -9.09 5.13
CA LYS A 447 13.37 -8.58 4.06
C LYS A 447 13.50 -7.08 4.18
N VAL A 448 14.66 -6.56 3.83
CA VAL A 448 14.93 -5.12 3.89
C VAL A 448 15.80 -4.68 2.73
N ALA A 449 15.39 -3.61 2.04
CA ALA A 449 16.24 -2.90 1.11
C ALA A 449 17.14 -1.94 1.90
N LEU A 450 18.43 -1.93 1.56
CA LEU A 450 19.42 -1.07 2.19
C LEU A 450 19.54 0.24 1.42
N ALA A 451 19.89 1.33 2.10
CA ALA A 451 20.00 2.65 1.48
C ALA A 451 21.00 2.69 0.32
N ASN A 452 22.02 1.82 0.33
CA ASN A 452 23.04 1.71 -0.70
C ASN A 452 22.63 0.85 -1.92
N GLY A 453 21.39 0.40 -2.00
CA GLY A 453 20.86 -0.38 -3.14
C GLY A 453 20.95 -1.89 -2.98
N ASN A 454 21.66 -2.40 -1.97
CA ASN A 454 21.69 -3.83 -1.63
C ASN A 454 20.45 -4.23 -0.80
N TYR A 455 20.36 -5.49 -0.41
CA TYR A 455 19.26 -5.98 0.41
C TYR A 455 19.69 -7.07 1.38
N VAL A 456 18.86 -7.38 2.36
CA VAL A 456 19.03 -8.53 3.26
C VAL A 456 17.74 -9.31 3.34
N ILE A 457 17.84 -10.63 3.18
CA ILE A 457 16.75 -11.58 3.37
C ILE A 457 17.01 -12.39 4.63
N GLY A 458 16.06 -12.36 5.56
CA GLY A 458 16.03 -13.24 6.72
C GLY A 458 15.20 -14.48 6.40
N ASN A 459 15.69 -15.64 6.82
CA ASN A 459 14.98 -16.91 6.76
C ASN A 459 15.12 -17.64 8.11
N PRO A 460 14.36 -17.26 9.15
CA PRO A 460 14.52 -17.80 10.50
C PRO A 460 14.23 -19.29 10.61
N VAL A 461 13.37 -19.86 9.75
CA VAL A 461 13.02 -21.28 9.79
C VAL A 461 13.96 -22.15 8.96
N TRP A 462 15.03 -21.59 8.40
CA TRP A 462 15.96 -22.34 7.57
C TRP A 462 16.71 -23.42 8.37
N ASP A 463 16.80 -24.61 7.80
CA ASP A 463 17.54 -25.74 8.38
C ASP A 463 19.02 -25.74 7.95
N ASN A 464 19.94 -25.67 8.92
CA ASN A 464 21.37 -25.78 8.67
C ASN A 464 21.82 -27.24 8.77
N GLY A 465 21.53 -28.02 7.72
CA GLY A 465 21.77 -29.45 7.71
C GLY A 465 20.85 -30.19 8.69
N ALA A 466 21.40 -30.72 9.79
CA ALA A 466 20.60 -31.39 10.82
C ALA A 466 20.08 -30.45 11.93
N LEU A 467 20.44 -29.17 11.87
CA LEU A 467 20.02 -28.17 12.85
C LEU A 467 18.74 -27.50 12.37
N SER A 468 17.61 -27.94 12.92
CA SER A 468 16.30 -27.41 12.56
C SER A 468 16.16 -25.95 12.97
N ASN A 469 15.62 -25.09 12.10
CA ASN A 469 15.36 -23.68 12.37
C ASN A 469 16.60 -22.90 12.89
N ALA A 470 17.81 -23.29 12.48
CA ALA A 470 19.01 -22.52 12.81
C ALA A 470 18.91 -21.07 12.27
N GLY A 471 18.23 -20.92 11.14
CA GLY A 471 17.93 -19.65 10.51
C GLY A 471 19.13 -19.06 9.77
N ALA A 472 18.84 -18.11 8.89
CA ALA A 472 19.82 -17.41 8.08
C ALA A 472 19.48 -15.93 7.87
N ALA A 473 20.51 -15.09 7.78
CA ALA A 473 20.42 -13.73 7.26
C ALA A 473 21.38 -13.60 6.07
N THR A 474 20.81 -13.45 4.88
CA THR A 474 21.55 -13.43 3.61
C THR A 474 21.67 -12.00 3.09
N TRP A 475 22.89 -11.54 2.86
CA TRP A 475 23.11 -10.30 2.15
C TRP A 475 22.97 -10.53 0.63
N GLY A 476 22.23 -9.64 -0.01
CA GLY A 476 21.92 -9.65 -1.43
C GLY A 476 22.62 -8.52 -2.17
N ASN A 477 23.34 -8.85 -3.25
CA ASN A 477 23.94 -7.85 -4.13
C ASN A 477 22.85 -7.15 -4.95
N GLY A 478 22.68 -5.84 -4.72
CA GLY A 478 21.69 -5.02 -5.41
C GLY A 478 21.94 -4.78 -6.89
N SER A 479 23.12 -5.13 -7.42
CA SER A 479 23.52 -4.91 -8.81
C SER A 479 23.53 -6.18 -9.67
N GLY A 480 23.37 -7.36 -9.07
CA GLY A 480 23.40 -8.63 -9.81
C GLY A 480 22.82 -9.84 -9.07
N GLY A 481 22.25 -9.64 -7.88
CA GLY A 481 21.69 -10.69 -7.04
C GLY A 481 22.73 -11.55 -6.32
N THR A 482 22.21 -12.41 -5.45
CA THR A 482 22.93 -13.54 -4.86
C THR A 482 22.24 -14.81 -5.34
N VAL A 483 23.00 -15.82 -5.77
CA VAL A 483 22.47 -17.06 -6.35
C VAL A 483 23.05 -18.30 -5.67
N GLY A 484 22.44 -19.46 -5.93
CA GLY A 484 22.83 -20.76 -5.39
C GLY A 484 21.98 -21.19 -4.19
N ALA A 485 22.29 -22.37 -3.67
CA ALA A 485 21.62 -22.87 -2.47
C ALA A 485 22.02 -22.06 -1.23
N LEU A 486 21.04 -21.72 -0.40
CA LEU A 486 21.24 -21.08 0.88
C LEU A 486 22.18 -21.95 1.75
N SER A 487 23.23 -21.34 2.30
CA SER A 487 24.22 -22.04 3.13
C SER A 487 25.04 -21.08 3.98
N ALA A 488 25.85 -21.63 4.90
CA ALA A 488 26.82 -20.84 5.65
C ALA A 488 27.87 -20.14 4.76
N ALA A 489 28.04 -20.55 3.49
CA ALA A 489 28.99 -19.92 2.59
C ALA A 489 28.52 -18.56 2.05
N ASN A 490 27.20 -18.33 2.00
CA ASN A 490 26.60 -17.10 1.47
C ASN A 490 25.78 -16.32 2.51
N SER A 491 25.62 -16.87 3.72
CA SER A 491 24.73 -16.32 4.73
C SER A 491 25.32 -16.38 6.13
N LEU A 492 24.91 -15.44 6.98
CA LEU A 492 25.10 -15.53 8.42
C LEU A 492 24.07 -16.52 8.98
N VAL A 493 24.51 -17.57 9.67
CA VAL A 493 23.63 -18.67 10.10
C VAL A 493 23.73 -18.97 11.59
N GLY A 494 22.66 -19.58 12.12
CA GLY A 494 22.67 -20.19 13.44
C GLY A 494 23.63 -21.39 13.53
N SER A 495 24.08 -21.65 14.75
CA SER A 495 24.94 -22.77 15.12
C SER A 495 24.23 -23.85 15.96
N SER A 496 22.97 -23.61 16.34
CA SER A 496 22.13 -24.54 17.10
C SER A 496 20.70 -24.55 16.54
N ALA A 497 19.93 -25.58 16.93
CA ALA A 497 18.53 -25.67 16.56
C ALA A 497 17.73 -24.54 17.23
N ASP A 498 16.72 -24.02 16.52
CA ASP A 498 15.86 -22.92 16.98
C ASP A 498 16.62 -21.61 17.30
N ASP A 499 17.82 -21.45 16.74
CA ASP A 499 18.54 -20.17 16.79
C ASP A 499 17.73 -19.07 16.11
N LEU A 500 17.01 -19.35 15.01
CA LEU A 500 16.10 -18.44 14.28
C LEU A 500 16.76 -17.19 13.65
N ILE A 501 18.05 -17.26 13.26
CA ILE A 501 18.75 -16.10 12.67
C ILE A 501 17.96 -15.52 11.48
N GLY A 502 17.90 -14.18 11.39
CA GLY A 502 17.11 -13.47 10.38
C GLY A 502 15.69 -13.07 10.81
N ASN A 503 15.24 -13.47 12.00
CA ASN A 503 13.90 -13.09 12.52
C ASN A 503 13.76 -11.58 12.79
N ALA A 504 14.85 -10.91 13.17
CA ALA A 504 14.90 -9.46 13.34
C ALA A 504 16.04 -8.87 12.51
N LEU A 505 15.65 -7.97 11.59
CA LEU A 505 16.52 -7.22 10.70
C LEU A 505 16.16 -5.73 10.82
N THR A 506 17.18 -4.90 11.01
CA THR A 506 17.05 -3.44 11.04
C THR A 506 18.03 -2.86 10.03
N ALA A 507 17.55 -2.08 9.06
CA ALA A 507 18.42 -1.31 8.17
C ALA A 507 18.61 0.11 8.69
N PHE A 508 19.78 0.67 8.41
CA PHE A 508 20.17 2.01 8.81
C PHE A 508 20.34 2.92 7.58
N ALA A 509 20.28 4.23 7.82
CA ALA A 509 20.30 5.25 6.76
C ALA A 509 21.62 5.30 5.97
N ASP A 510 22.72 4.82 6.54
CA ASP A 510 24.03 4.72 5.90
C ASP A 510 24.18 3.47 5.01
N GLY A 511 23.15 2.62 4.96
CA GLY A 511 23.17 1.36 4.21
C GLY A 511 23.66 0.16 5.02
N SER A 512 24.07 0.34 6.28
CA SER A 512 24.36 -0.77 7.19
C SER A 512 23.07 -1.45 7.65
N TYR A 513 23.20 -2.61 8.28
CA TYR A 513 22.09 -3.33 8.89
C TYR A 513 22.53 -4.08 10.14
N ALA A 514 21.59 -4.33 11.05
CA ALA A 514 21.80 -5.22 12.18
C ALA A 514 20.82 -6.37 12.16
N THR A 515 21.27 -7.54 12.61
CA THR A 515 20.39 -8.60 13.08
C THR A 515 20.55 -8.75 14.58
N TYR A 516 19.42 -8.82 15.27
CA TYR A 516 19.38 -9.13 16.69
C TYR A 516 18.46 -10.30 16.90
N ASN A 517 18.92 -11.29 17.65
CA ASN A 517 18.13 -12.46 17.89
C ASN A 517 18.26 -12.89 19.34
N GLY A 518 17.15 -12.80 20.08
CA GLY A 518 17.12 -13.16 21.49
C GLY A 518 17.11 -14.67 21.74
N THR A 519 16.78 -15.48 20.74
CA THR A 519 16.68 -16.95 20.87
C THR A 519 17.98 -17.68 20.54
N TRP A 520 19.01 -16.97 20.07
CA TRP A 520 20.28 -17.59 19.70
C TRP A 520 20.99 -18.24 20.91
N ASP A 521 21.51 -19.45 20.71
CA ASP A 521 22.15 -20.28 21.74
C ASP A 521 23.68 -20.15 21.74
N ASN A 522 24.25 -19.91 22.92
CA ASN A 522 25.71 -19.91 23.11
C ASN A 522 26.19 -21.29 23.58
N GLY A 523 26.22 -22.26 22.67
CA GLY A 523 26.53 -23.65 23.02
C GLY A 523 25.48 -24.23 23.97
N GLY A 524 25.84 -24.55 25.21
CA GLY A 524 24.88 -25.05 26.20
C GLY A 524 23.98 -23.98 26.85
N MET A 525 24.22 -22.69 26.57
CA MET A 525 23.41 -21.61 27.14
C MET A 525 22.26 -21.26 26.20
N LEU A 526 21.07 -21.76 26.54
CA LEU A 526 19.87 -21.56 25.74
C LEU A 526 19.41 -20.09 25.72
N ASN A 527 18.99 -19.58 24.56
CA ASN A 527 18.47 -18.23 24.35
C ASN A 527 19.36 -17.15 24.99
N ALA A 528 20.68 -17.26 24.77
CA ALA A 528 21.65 -16.30 25.27
C ALA A 528 21.54 -14.96 24.53
N GLY A 529 21.13 -15.03 23.27
CA GLY A 529 20.95 -13.91 22.38
C GLY A 529 22.24 -13.50 21.66
N ALA A 530 22.11 -13.00 20.43
CA ALA A 530 23.22 -12.46 19.64
C ALA A 530 22.81 -11.22 18.85
N ALA A 531 23.75 -10.28 18.71
CA ALA A 531 23.61 -9.08 17.91
C ALA A 531 24.77 -8.95 16.93
N THR A 532 24.46 -8.75 15.65
CA THR A 532 25.44 -8.68 14.57
C THR A 532 25.22 -7.40 13.77
N LEU A 533 26.31 -6.71 13.42
CA LEU A 533 26.31 -5.54 12.55
C LEU A 533 26.93 -5.90 11.20
N GLY A 534 26.20 -5.69 10.11
CA GLY A 534 26.69 -5.77 8.74
C GLY A 534 26.77 -4.37 8.11
N LEU A 535 27.88 -4.08 7.41
CA LEU A 535 28.11 -2.77 6.78
C LEU A 535 27.36 -2.56 5.46
N GLY A 536 26.62 -3.56 5.00
CA GLY A 536 25.78 -3.50 3.80
C GLY A 536 26.50 -3.37 2.46
N GLY A 537 27.80 -3.06 2.43
CA GLY A 537 28.61 -3.02 1.21
C GLY A 537 29.23 -4.36 0.81
N GLN A 538 29.25 -5.33 1.71
CA GLN A 538 29.82 -6.67 1.52
C GLN A 538 28.98 -7.72 2.27
N PRO A 539 28.99 -8.97 1.80
CA PRO A 539 28.29 -10.05 2.49
C PRO A 539 28.97 -10.40 3.82
N LEU A 540 28.15 -10.70 4.82
CA LEU A 540 28.58 -11.35 6.05
C LEU A 540 28.11 -12.80 6.02
N THR A 541 29.05 -13.75 6.15
CA THR A 541 28.78 -15.19 6.00
C THR A 541 29.36 -16.00 7.15
N GLY A 542 28.94 -17.25 7.25
CA GLY A 542 29.37 -18.19 8.28
C GLY A 542 28.51 -18.18 9.54
N PRO A 543 28.87 -18.97 10.56
CA PRO A 543 28.12 -19.00 11.81
C PRO A 543 28.25 -17.68 12.58
N VAL A 544 27.25 -17.39 13.41
CA VAL A 544 27.35 -16.37 14.45
C VAL A 544 28.45 -16.78 15.43
N THR A 545 29.44 -15.91 15.62
CA THR A 545 30.60 -16.15 16.50
C THR A 545 31.04 -14.86 17.20
N PRO A 546 31.89 -14.93 18.24
CA PRO A 546 32.42 -13.74 18.89
C PRO A 546 33.23 -12.81 17.97
N SER A 547 33.68 -13.29 16.80
CA SER A 547 34.45 -12.46 15.87
C SER A 547 33.59 -11.56 14.99
N ASN A 548 32.31 -11.88 14.81
CA ASN A 548 31.38 -11.09 13.99
C ASN A 548 30.21 -10.51 14.79
N SER A 549 29.99 -10.97 16.03
CA SER A 549 28.77 -10.67 16.79
C SER A 549 29.04 -10.44 18.28
N VAL A 550 28.18 -9.63 18.90
CA VAL A 550 28.06 -9.59 20.35
C VAL A 550 27.19 -10.74 20.79
N ILE A 551 27.79 -11.63 21.58
CA ILE A 551 27.13 -12.83 22.08
C ILE A 551 26.73 -12.64 23.54
N GLY A 552 25.50 -13.02 23.86
CA GLY A 552 25.01 -13.10 25.23
C GLY A 552 25.67 -14.22 26.03
N GLY A 553 25.69 -14.04 27.35
CA GLY A 553 26.33 -14.98 28.28
C GLY A 553 25.40 -15.51 29.35
N VAL A 554 24.09 -15.28 29.22
CA VAL A 554 23.08 -15.61 30.22
C VAL A 554 21.84 -16.14 29.54
N THR A 555 21.37 -17.31 29.99
CA THR A 555 20.17 -17.96 29.46
C THR A 555 18.93 -17.08 29.58
N GLY A 556 18.15 -16.99 28.50
CA GLY A 556 16.87 -16.25 28.45
C GLY A 556 17.02 -14.73 28.55
N SER A 557 18.21 -14.18 28.30
CA SER A 557 18.47 -12.74 28.39
C SER A 557 18.18 -12.05 27.05
N SER A 558 17.05 -11.35 26.94
CA SER A 558 16.77 -10.49 25.79
C SER A 558 17.24 -9.06 26.03
N GLY A 559 18.16 -8.59 25.19
CA GLY A 559 18.70 -7.23 25.15
C GLY A 559 18.04 -6.30 24.13
N THR A 560 18.64 -5.12 23.98
CA THR A 560 18.28 -4.10 22.99
C THR A 560 19.51 -3.66 22.22
N ILE A 561 19.31 -3.14 21.01
CA ILE A 561 20.39 -2.58 20.19
C ILE A 561 20.15 -1.11 19.90
N ASP A 562 21.24 -0.36 19.74
CA ASP A 562 21.27 1.01 19.22
C ASP A 562 22.50 1.18 18.32
N TYR A 563 22.46 2.11 17.37
CA TYR A 563 23.48 2.25 16.33
C TYR A 563 24.01 3.68 16.23
N ASP A 564 25.35 3.82 16.32
CA ASP A 564 26.07 5.07 16.06
C ASP A 564 26.64 5.04 14.62
N PRO A 565 25.96 5.66 13.64
CA PRO A 565 26.42 5.68 12.25
C PRO A 565 27.73 6.45 12.07
N ALA A 566 28.05 7.41 12.94
CA ALA A 566 29.27 8.21 12.80
C ALA A 566 30.54 7.40 13.11
N ARG A 567 30.38 6.26 13.80
CA ARG A 567 31.48 5.38 14.22
C ARG A 567 31.31 3.94 13.74
N LEU A 568 30.29 3.66 12.92
CA LEU A 568 29.92 2.32 12.48
C LEU A 568 29.87 1.31 13.64
N ARG A 569 29.17 1.71 14.72
CA ARG A 569 29.22 1.00 16.00
C ARG A 569 27.84 0.62 16.49
N LEU A 570 27.66 -0.66 16.81
CA LEU A 570 26.46 -1.17 17.44
C LEU A 570 26.64 -1.23 18.97
N ALA A 571 25.76 -0.55 19.70
CA ALA A 571 25.64 -0.68 21.14
C ALA A 571 24.61 -1.78 21.46
N VAL A 572 25.00 -2.75 22.27
CA VAL A 572 24.18 -3.92 22.59
C VAL A 572 24.01 -3.99 24.10
N GLY A 573 22.80 -3.71 24.56
CA GLY A 573 22.41 -3.85 25.97
C GLY A 573 22.28 -5.33 26.32
N ARG A 574 22.99 -5.78 27.36
CA ARG A 574 23.00 -7.18 27.82
C ARG A 574 22.51 -7.25 29.27
N PRO A 575 21.20 -7.24 29.51
CA PRO A 575 20.64 -7.08 30.85
C PRO A 575 21.02 -8.24 31.79
N GLY A 576 21.07 -9.48 31.29
CA GLY A 576 21.51 -10.63 32.11
C GLY A 576 22.92 -10.49 32.67
N ALA A 577 23.81 -9.80 31.96
CA ALA A 577 25.19 -9.53 32.40
C ALA A 577 25.36 -8.13 33.03
N ASN A 578 24.30 -7.31 33.06
CA ASN A 578 24.32 -5.91 33.50
C ASN A 578 25.43 -5.05 32.84
N ILE A 579 25.63 -5.22 31.53
CA ILE A 579 26.63 -4.47 30.75
C ILE A 579 26.06 -3.97 29.42
N VAL A 580 26.75 -3.00 28.82
CA VAL A 580 26.61 -2.64 27.40
C VAL A 580 27.88 -3.06 26.68
N SER A 581 27.74 -3.84 25.61
CA SER A 581 28.84 -4.19 24.71
C SER A 581 28.81 -3.29 23.48
N LEU A 582 29.98 -2.89 23.00
CA LEU A 582 30.14 -2.08 21.79
C LEU A 582 30.82 -2.93 20.72
N LEU A 583 30.10 -3.19 19.62
CA LEU A 583 30.65 -3.84 18.44
C LEU A 583 31.05 -2.75 17.45
N THR A 584 32.33 -2.70 17.10
CA THR A 584 32.85 -1.83 16.04
C THR A 584 33.35 -2.75 14.93
N VAL A 585 32.94 -2.47 13.70
CA VAL A 585 33.42 -3.20 12.52
C VAL A 585 34.46 -2.32 11.85
N ASP A 586 35.70 -2.80 11.77
CA ASP A 586 36.75 -2.10 11.03
C ASP A 586 36.43 -2.20 9.53
N LEU A 587 36.48 -1.08 8.83
CA LEU A 587 36.45 -1.11 7.37
C LEU A 587 37.69 -1.85 6.91
N PRO A 588 37.59 -2.84 5.99
CA PRO A 588 38.80 -3.39 5.39
C PRO A 588 39.57 -2.21 4.78
N ASP A 589 40.85 -2.10 5.15
CA ASP A 589 41.70 -0.97 4.77
C ASP A 589 41.50 -0.66 3.28
N ALA A 590 41.05 0.55 2.97
CA ALA A 590 40.87 1.05 1.60
C ALA A 590 42.18 1.13 0.79
N LEU A 591 43.28 0.56 1.32
CA LEU A 591 44.61 0.56 0.74
C LEU A 591 44.87 -0.62 -0.23
N PHE A 592 44.04 -1.68 -0.23
CA PHE A 592 44.27 -2.89 -1.07
C PHE A 592 43.03 -3.36 -1.86
N GLY A 593 42.01 -2.50 -2.02
CA GLY A 593 40.74 -2.84 -2.68
C GLY A 593 40.74 -2.80 -4.21
N ASP A 594 41.87 -2.51 -4.86
CA ASP A 594 41.99 -2.34 -6.31
C ASP A 594 42.54 -3.56 -7.07
N GLY A 595 42.72 -4.71 -6.40
CA GLY A 595 42.95 -5.98 -7.07
C GLY A 595 44.25 -6.08 -7.87
N PHE A 596 45.32 -5.40 -7.44
CA PHE A 596 46.67 -5.74 -7.86
C PHE A 596 47.25 -6.84 -6.95
N GLU A 597 46.95 -8.08 -7.30
CA GLU A 597 47.87 -9.23 -7.18
C GLU A 597 47.95 -9.99 -8.51
#